data_AF-A0A963MD07-F1
#
_entry.id   AF-A0A963MD07-F1
#
_cell.length_a   1.000
_cell.length_b   1.000
_cell.length_c   1.000
_cell.angle_alpha   90.00
_cell.angle_beta   90.00
_cell.angle_gamma   90.00
#
_symmetry.space_group_name_H-M   'P 1'
#
loop_
_entity.id
_entity.type
_entity.pdbx_description
1 polymer ?
#
loop_
_entity_poly.entity_id
_entity_poly.type
_entity_poly.pdbx_seq_one_letter_code
_entity_poly.pdbx_strand_id
1 'polypeptide(L)'
;MSPPSAQTDRFVHDRLPPREQWPELRYDLPELRVPDQVNLVHELLGRAGERGWAGRPLFIAPGRTLTYDQAQREVNRIARVLTDELKLQPGNRVLLRGGNS
;
A
#
# COMPACT_ATOMS: atom_id res chain seq x y z
N MET A 1 6.67 21.39 10.60
CA MET A 1 6.26 20.13 11.26
C MET A 1 5.91 19.16 10.16
N SER A 2 6.48 17.94 10.15
CA SER A 2 6.00 16.89 9.25
C SER A 2 4.55 16.57 9.58
N PRO A 3 3.70 16.26 8.57
CA PRO A 3 2.32 15.92 8.84
C PRO A 3 2.23 14.65 9.71
N PRO A 4 1.15 14.52 10.49
CA PRO A 4 0.94 13.32 11.30
C PRO A 4 0.85 12.07 10.41
N SER A 5 1.34 10.95 10.91
CA SER A 5 1.25 9.65 10.24
C SER A 5 -0.21 9.29 9.98
N ALA A 6 -0.49 8.68 8.83
CA ALA A 6 -1.81 8.11 8.53
C ALA A 6 -2.14 6.89 9.41
N GLN A 7 -1.14 6.31 10.10
CA GLN A 7 -1.32 5.21 11.04
C GLN A 7 -1.85 5.72 12.38
N THR A 8 -3.15 5.51 12.61
CA THR A 8 -3.83 5.87 13.86
C THR A 8 -3.44 4.93 15.01
N ASP A 9 -3.25 3.63 14.73
CA ASP A 9 -2.61 2.70 15.66
C ASP A 9 -1.11 2.99 15.75
N ARG A 10 -0.61 3.24 16.95
CA ARG A 10 0.78 3.67 17.20
C ARG A 10 1.71 2.54 17.63
N PHE A 11 1.24 1.28 17.68
CA PHE A 11 2.01 0.14 18.18
C PHE A 11 3.47 0.09 17.68
N VAL A 12 3.68 0.27 16.37
CA VAL A 12 5.02 0.24 15.75
C VAL A 12 5.81 1.48 16.11
N HIS A 13 5.21 2.66 15.96
CA HIS A 13 5.86 3.93 16.24
C HIS A 13 6.31 4.07 17.70
N ASP A 14 5.54 3.51 18.64
CA ASP A 14 5.85 3.52 20.07
C ASP A 14 6.94 2.51 20.46
N ARG A 15 7.30 1.59 19.55
CA ARG A 15 8.30 0.53 19.74
C ARG A 15 9.52 0.67 18.84
N LEU A 16 9.64 1.80 18.14
CA LEU A 16 10.87 2.12 17.43
C LEU A 16 12.01 2.26 18.44
N PRO A 17 13.24 1.88 18.04
CA PRO A 17 14.39 2.10 18.90
C PRO A 17 14.59 3.60 19.15
N PRO A 18 15.39 3.99 20.16
CA PRO A 18 15.81 5.37 20.34
C PRO A 18 16.40 5.95 19.04
N ARG A 19 16.19 7.26 18.79
CA ARG A 19 16.56 7.89 17.51
C ARG A 19 18.03 7.78 17.18
N GLU A 20 18.89 7.77 18.19
CA GLU A 20 20.34 7.58 18.06
C GLU A 20 20.72 6.21 17.49
N GLN A 21 19.82 5.23 17.51
CA GLN A 21 20.00 3.90 16.91
C GLN A 21 19.37 3.78 15.52
N TRP A 22 18.73 4.85 15.01
CA TRP A 22 18.14 4.81 13.68
C TRP A 22 19.21 4.86 12.61
N PRO A 23 18.99 4.21 11.46
CA PRO A 23 19.84 4.42 10.30
C PRO A 23 19.72 5.87 9.81
N GLU A 24 20.78 6.35 9.17
CA GLU A 24 20.71 7.60 8.40
C GLU A 24 19.83 7.37 7.17
N LEU A 25 18.69 8.07 7.11
CA LEU A 25 17.78 8.04 5.97
C LEU A 25 18.21 9.10 4.95
N ARG A 26 18.78 8.66 3.83
CA ARG A 26 19.28 9.53 2.76
C ARG A 26 18.29 9.60 1.59
N TYR A 27 17.84 10.80 1.26
CA TYR A 27 16.89 11.10 0.18
C TYR A 27 17.42 12.19 -0.74
N ASP A 28 18.72 12.07 -1.06
CA ASP A 28 19.49 13.14 -1.69
C ASP A 28 19.19 13.28 -3.19
N LEU A 29 18.63 12.24 -3.81
CA LEU A 29 18.31 12.19 -5.23
C LEU A 29 16.95 12.87 -5.54
N PRO A 30 16.82 13.57 -6.68
CA PRO A 30 15.55 14.20 -7.09
C PRO A 30 14.37 13.24 -7.15
N GLU A 31 14.59 12.00 -7.57
CA GLU A 31 13.56 10.97 -7.75
C GLU A 31 13.02 10.43 -6.41
N LEU A 32 13.74 10.67 -5.31
CA LEU A 32 13.34 10.28 -3.95
C LEU A 32 12.48 11.34 -3.25
N ARG A 33 12.18 12.46 -3.92
CA ARG A 33 11.28 13.50 -3.44
C ARG A 33 9.84 13.08 -3.66
N VAL A 34 9.29 12.36 -2.68
CA VAL A 34 7.87 11.96 -2.65
C VAL A 34 7.05 12.93 -1.80
N PRO A 35 5.74 13.06 -2.05
CA PRO A 35 4.85 13.83 -1.18
C PRO A 35 4.88 13.32 0.26
N ASP A 36 4.66 14.22 1.22
CA ASP A 36 4.64 13.87 2.65
C ASP A 36 3.57 12.81 3.00
N GLN A 37 2.49 12.75 2.22
CA GLN A 37 1.47 11.71 2.30
C GLN A 37 1.15 11.16 0.91
N VAL A 38 1.20 9.84 0.77
CA VAL A 38 0.87 9.16 -0.49
C VAL A 38 0.27 7.78 -0.20
N ASN A 39 -0.75 7.40 -0.97
CA ASN A 39 -1.25 6.03 -1.04
C ASN A 39 -0.80 5.40 -2.35
N LEU A 40 0.18 4.50 -2.28
CA LEU A 40 0.76 3.86 -3.46
C LEU A 40 -0.26 3.00 -4.23
N VAL A 41 -1.22 2.39 -3.54
CA VAL A 41 -2.28 1.63 -4.21
C VAL A 41 -3.15 2.57 -5.05
N HIS A 42 -3.50 3.74 -4.52
CA HIS A 42 -4.23 4.74 -5.30
C HIS A 42 -3.41 5.23 -6.51
N GLU A 43 -2.17 5.68 -6.28
CA GLU A 43 -1.33 6.27 -7.33
C GLU A 43 -0.90 5.28 -8.43
N LEU A 44 -0.69 4.01 -8.09
CA LEU A 44 -0.21 3.01 -9.05
C LEU A 44 -1.34 2.17 -9.66
N LEU A 45 -2.35 1.78 -8.86
CA LEU A 45 -3.46 0.93 -9.32
C LEU A 45 -4.73 1.75 -9.56
N GLY A 46 -5.14 2.59 -8.60
CA GLY A 46 -6.38 3.37 -8.68
C GLY A 46 -6.44 4.30 -9.89
N ARG A 47 -5.32 4.94 -10.20
CA ARG A 47 -5.19 5.87 -11.34
C ARG A 47 -4.85 5.19 -12.67
N ALA A 48 -4.77 3.85 -12.72
CA ALA A 48 -4.47 3.13 -13.96
C ALA A 48 -5.52 3.39 -15.05
N GLY A 49 -6.79 3.60 -14.67
CA GLY A 49 -7.86 3.97 -15.61
C GLY A 49 -7.61 5.31 -16.28
N GLU A 50 -7.24 6.33 -15.50
CA GLU A 50 -6.90 7.68 -16.01
C GLU A 50 -5.71 7.65 -16.98
N ARG A 51 -4.80 6.70 -16.79
CA ARG A 51 -3.64 6.48 -17.67
C ARG A 51 -3.95 5.64 -18.91
N GLY A 52 -5.20 5.22 -19.10
CA GLY A 52 -5.61 4.35 -20.21
C GLY A 52 -5.11 2.91 -20.08
N TRP A 53 -4.80 2.45 -18.86
CA TRP A 53 -4.25 1.12 -18.59
C TRP A 53 -5.29 0.11 -18.09
N ALA A 54 -6.54 0.51 -17.88
CA ALA A 54 -7.59 -0.34 -17.30
C ALA A 54 -7.67 -1.75 -17.92
N GLY A 55 -7.64 -1.85 -19.25
CA GLY A 55 -7.71 -3.12 -19.98
C GLY A 55 -6.36 -3.82 -20.20
N ARG A 56 -5.24 -3.25 -19.75
CA ARG A 56 -3.91 -3.87 -19.88
C ARG A 56 -3.74 -5.00 -18.85
N PRO A 57 -3.03 -6.09 -19.18
CA PRO A 57 -2.65 -7.10 -18.19
C PRO A 57 -1.79 -6.50 -17.06
N LEU A 58 -2.08 -6.87 -15.82
CA LEU A 58 -1.30 -6.52 -14.62
C LEU A 58 -0.74 -7.77 -13.95
N PHE A 59 -1.57 -8.78 -13.70
CA PHE A 59 -1.15 -10.06 -13.12
C PHE A 59 -1.29 -11.18 -14.14
N ILE A 60 -0.25 -11.97 -14.31
CA ILE A 60 -0.22 -13.13 -15.20
C ILE A 60 0.25 -14.33 -14.38
N ALA A 61 -0.63 -15.31 -14.21
CA ALA A 61 -0.41 -16.56 -13.51
C ALA A 61 -0.93 -17.74 -14.35
N PRO A 62 -0.51 -18.98 -14.08
CA PRO A 62 -1.05 -20.15 -14.77
C PRO A 62 -2.59 -20.20 -14.69
N GLY A 63 -3.26 -20.18 -15.84
CA GLY A 63 -4.72 -20.23 -15.91
C GLY A 63 -5.44 -18.93 -15.56
N ARG A 64 -4.72 -17.83 -15.28
CA ARG A 64 -5.34 -16.56 -14.89
C ARG A 64 -4.52 -15.35 -15.28
N THR A 65 -5.14 -14.45 -16.03
CA THR A 65 -4.62 -13.10 -16.29
C THR A 65 -5.63 -12.09 -15.78
N LEU A 66 -5.18 -11.15 -14.96
CA LEU A 66 -6.00 -10.02 -14.53
C LEU A 66 -5.52 -8.75 -15.20
N THR A 67 -6.47 -7.98 -15.74
CA THR A 67 -6.24 -6.59 -16.13
C THR A 67 -6.11 -5.69 -14.91
N TYR A 68 -5.66 -4.44 -15.09
CA TYR A 68 -5.67 -3.44 -14.01
C TYR A 68 -7.07 -3.25 -13.41
N ASP A 69 -8.12 -3.22 -14.22
CA ASP A 69 -9.49 -3.03 -13.72
C ASP A 69 -10.01 -4.25 -12.92
N GLN A 70 -9.64 -5.47 -13.32
CA GLN A 70 -10.01 -6.71 -12.64
C GLN A 70 -9.27 -6.80 -11.30
N ALA A 71 -7.96 -6.53 -11.30
CA ALA A 71 -7.16 -6.47 -10.10
C ALA A 71 -7.69 -5.43 -9.11
N GLN A 72 -8.02 -4.21 -9.56
CA GLN A 72 -8.59 -3.16 -8.70
C GLN A 72 -9.91 -3.60 -8.06
N ARG A 73 -10.80 -4.27 -8.80
CA ARG A 73 -12.05 -4.80 -8.25
C ARG A 73 -11.81 -5.85 -7.18
N GLU A 74 -10.84 -6.75 -7.37
CA GLU A 74 -10.51 -7.78 -6.40
C GLU A 74 -9.88 -7.22 -5.13
N VAL A 75 -8.91 -6.31 -5.28
CA VAL A 75 -8.30 -5.59 -4.16
C VAL A 75 -9.36 -4.87 -3.35
N ASN A 76 -10.28 -4.15 -4.00
CA ASN A 76 -11.35 -3.43 -3.30
C ASN A 76 -12.30 -4.36 -2.55
N ARG A 77 -12.60 -5.54 -3.09
CA ARG A 77 -13.44 -6.53 -2.43
C ARG A 77 -12.79 -7.04 -1.14
N ILE A 78 -11.50 -7.37 -1.19
CA ILE A 78 -10.75 -7.84 -0.02
C ILE A 78 -10.60 -6.71 1.00
N ALA A 79 -10.22 -5.51 0.55
CA ALA A 79 -10.06 -4.35 1.40
C ALA A 79 -11.34 -4.04 2.17
N ARG A 80 -12.51 -4.13 1.51
CA ARG A 80 -13.81 -3.93 2.15
C ARG A 80 -14.07 -4.92 3.28
N VAL A 81 -13.78 -6.20 3.11
CA VAL A 81 -13.93 -7.19 4.19
C VAL A 81 -13.00 -6.86 5.35
N LEU A 82 -11.75 -6.52 5.06
CA LEU A 82 -10.77 -6.15 6.09
C LEU A 82 -11.22 -4.93 6.89
N THR A 83 -11.73 -3.88 6.25
CA THR A 83 -12.11 -2.63 6.92
C THR A 83 -13.51 -2.68 7.53
N ASP A 84 -14.50 -3.18 6.79
CA ASP A 84 -15.90 -3.08 7.17
C ASP A 84 -16.28 -4.20 8.16
N GLU A 85 -15.81 -5.42 7.94
CA GLU A 85 -16.18 -6.58 8.75
C GLU A 85 -15.15 -6.83 9.86
N LEU A 86 -13.87 -6.91 9.50
CA LEU A 86 -12.79 -7.20 10.45
C LEU A 86 -12.26 -5.95 11.18
N LYS A 87 -12.79 -4.77 10.86
CA LYS A 87 -12.48 -3.49 11.50
C LYS A 87 -10.99 -3.14 11.51
N LEU A 88 -10.25 -3.56 10.49
CA LEU A 88 -8.84 -3.24 10.34
C LEU A 88 -8.64 -1.73 10.24
N GLN A 89 -7.77 -1.19 11.09
CA GLN A 89 -7.43 0.24 11.13
C GLN A 89 -6.01 0.50 10.61
N PRO A 90 -5.72 1.70 10.09
CA PRO A 90 -4.37 2.10 9.73
C PRO A 90 -3.37 1.90 10.88
N GLY A 91 -2.29 1.16 10.63
CA GLY A 91 -1.27 0.79 11.62
C GLY A 91 -1.45 -0.61 12.21
N ASN A 92 -2.62 -1.23 12.06
CA ASN A 92 -2.81 -2.64 12.40
C ASN A 92 -1.97 -3.55 11.49
N ARG A 93 -1.66 -4.76 11.99
CA ARG A 93 -0.79 -5.72 11.30
C ARG A 93 -1.61 -6.91 10.82
N VAL A 94 -1.37 -7.31 9.58
CA VAL A 94 -1.98 -8.50 8.97
C VAL A 94 -0.85 -9.48 8.64
N LEU A 95 -0.93 -10.70 9.18
CA LEU A 95 -0.02 -11.78 8.80
C LEU A 95 -0.50 -12.38 7.48
N LEU A 96 0.33 -12.30 6.44
CA LEU A 96 0.07 -12.97 5.17
C LEU A 96 0.73 -14.35 5.18
N ARG A 97 -0.06 -15.40 4.95
CA ARG A 97 0.42 -16.78 4.80
C ARG A 97 -0.20 -17.38 3.55
N GLY A 98 0.60 -17.60 2.53
CA GLY A 98 0.18 -18.17 1.25
C GLY A 98 1.36 -18.43 0.32
N GLY A 99 1.11 -19.20 -0.74
CA GLY A 99 2.07 -19.38 -1.84
C GLY A 99 2.04 -18.19 -2.80
N ASN A 100 2.99 -18.17 -3.76
CA ASN A 100 2.93 -17.22 -4.87
C ASN A 100 1.90 -17.73 -5.89
N SER A 101 0.72 -17.10 -5.93
CA SER A 101 -0.45 -17.53 -6.69
C SER A 101 -1.08 -16.40 -7.49
#